data_AF-A0A316Q919-F1
#
_entry.id   AF-A0A316Q919-F1
#
_cell.length_a   1.000
_cell.length_b   1.000
_cell.length_c   1.000
_cell.angle_alpha   90.00
_cell.angle_beta   90.00
_cell.angle_gamma   90.00
#
_symmetry.space_group_name_H-M   'P 1'
#
loop_
_entity.id
_entity.type
_entity.pdbx_description
1 polymer ?
#
loop_
_entity_poly.entity_id
_entity_poly.type
_entity_poly.pdbx_seq_one_letter_code
_entity_poly.pdbx_strand_id
1 'polypeptide(L)'
;MTGNSLGTYLKSLRKSNGYSQEFVASSLNIIRQTYSHYETGRIIPPVDSLYNLAMLYHISSDILLNYAMQDLSAKENNNKRFVSISSTAPAAATITAQDSELLNYYHQLDLRDQEDILDFIKLKANKKRMPR
;
A
#
# COMPACT_ATOMS: atom_id res chain seq x y z
N MET A 1 -6.30 -22.96 -8.98
CA MET A 1 -5.52 -22.15 -8.02
C MET A 1 -5.52 -20.71 -8.53
N THR A 2 -6.59 -19.96 -8.25
CA THR A 2 -6.72 -18.56 -8.67
C THR A 2 -5.87 -17.71 -7.73
N GLY A 3 -4.84 -17.05 -8.26
CA GLY A 3 -4.08 -16.08 -7.48
C GLY A 3 -5.01 -14.98 -6.96
N ASN A 4 -4.94 -14.69 -5.66
CA ASN A 4 -5.78 -13.69 -4.98
C ASN A 4 -5.18 -12.28 -5.17
N SER A 5 -5.29 -11.68 -6.35
CA SER A 5 -5.00 -10.26 -6.55
C SER A 5 -6.04 -9.62 -7.47
N LEU A 6 -6.13 -8.29 -7.45
CA LEU A 6 -7.08 -7.57 -8.31
C LEU A 6 -6.82 -7.89 -9.78
N GLY A 7 -5.55 -7.87 -10.21
CA GLY A 7 -5.19 -8.07 -11.61
C GLY A 7 -5.58 -9.46 -12.14
N THR A 8 -5.37 -10.51 -11.36
CA THR A 8 -5.77 -11.87 -11.74
C THR A 8 -7.29 -12.04 -11.76
N TYR A 9 -8.01 -11.37 -10.85
CA TYR A 9 -9.47 -11.34 -10.84
C TYR A 9 -10.05 -10.59 -12.04
N LEU A 10 -9.51 -9.42 -12.39
CA LEU A 10 -9.91 -8.70 -13.61
C LEU A 10 -9.69 -9.55 -14.87
N LYS A 11 -8.55 -10.26 -14.93
CA LYS A 11 -8.24 -11.17 -16.03
C LYS A 11 -9.21 -12.36 -16.10
N SER A 12 -9.68 -12.88 -14.96
CA SER A 12 -10.66 -13.96 -14.95
C SER A 12 -12.03 -13.47 -15.42
N LEU A 13 -12.50 -12.32 -14.92
CA LEU A 13 -13.74 -11.68 -15.37
C LEU A 13 -13.73 -11.39 -16.87
N ARG A 14 -12.62 -10.85 -17.39
CA ARG A 14 -12.50 -10.62 -18.83
C ARG A 14 -12.62 -11.92 -19.62
N LYS A 15 -11.91 -12.98 -19.20
CA LYS A 15 -11.91 -14.26 -19.89
C LYS A 15 -13.26 -14.97 -19.82
N SER A 16 -13.95 -14.92 -18.67
CA SER A 16 -15.27 -15.54 -18.51
C SER A 16 -16.34 -14.86 -19.37
N ASN A 17 -16.18 -13.57 -19.66
CA ASN A 17 -17.05 -12.82 -20.56
C ASN A 17 -16.59 -12.85 -22.03
N GLY A 18 -15.50 -13.55 -22.37
CA GLY A 18 -15.00 -13.63 -23.74
C GLY A 18 -14.43 -12.33 -24.30
N TYR A 19 -14.10 -11.37 -23.44
CA TYR A 19 -13.63 -10.04 -23.87
C TYR A 19 -12.14 -10.02 -24.20
N SER A 20 -11.75 -9.21 -25.18
CA SER A 20 -10.35 -8.88 -25.44
C SER A 20 -9.88 -7.77 -24.50
N GLN A 21 -8.57 -7.65 -24.28
CA GLN A 21 -8.03 -6.52 -23.50
C GLN A 21 -8.31 -5.17 -24.20
N GLU A 22 -8.35 -5.16 -25.53
CA GLU A 22 -8.70 -3.98 -26.32
C GLU A 22 -10.14 -3.54 -26.03
N PHE A 23 -11.09 -4.48 -26.06
CA PHE A 23 -12.50 -4.19 -25.81
C PHE A 23 -12.72 -3.56 -24.43
N VAL A 24 -12.15 -4.14 -23.37
CA VAL A 24 -12.31 -3.59 -22.02
C VAL A 24 -11.66 -2.22 -21.89
N ALA A 25 -10.49 -2.02 -22.51
CA ALA A 25 -9.82 -0.73 -22.52
C ALA A 25 -10.65 0.34 -23.24
N SER A 26 -11.24 0.01 -24.40
CA SER A 26 -12.16 0.92 -25.11
C SER A 26 -13.40 1.26 -24.27
N SER A 27 -14.01 0.29 -23.58
CA SER A 27 -15.15 0.52 -22.69
C SER A 27 -14.82 1.44 -21.50
N LEU A 28 -13.55 1.47 -21.09
CA LEU A 28 -13.04 2.33 -20.03
C LEU A 28 -12.48 3.67 -20.55
N ASN A 29 -12.48 3.89 -21.87
CA ASN A 29 -11.84 5.02 -22.52
C ASN A 29 -10.34 5.18 -22.15
N ILE A 30 -9.62 4.06 -22.12
CA ILE A 30 -8.16 4.00 -21.89
C ILE A 30 -7.48 3.19 -22.99
N ILE A 31 -6.16 3.34 -23.11
CA ILE A 31 -5.38 2.51 -24.04
C ILE A 31 -5.24 1.07 -23.52
N ARG A 32 -5.17 0.10 -24.44
CA ARG A 32 -5.01 -1.34 -24.11
C ARG A 32 -3.83 -1.63 -23.18
N GLN A 33 -2.71 -0.91 -23.33
CA GLN A 33 -1.54 -1.09 -22.47
C GLN A 33 -1.86 -0.77 -21.00
N THR A 34 -2.65 0.27 -20.74
CA THR A 34 -3.09 0.64 -19.39
C THR A 34 -3.91 -0.48 -18.76
N TYR A 35 -4.87 -1.04 -19.52
CA TYR A 35 -5.65 -2.16 -19.04
C TYR A 35 -4.79 -3.42 -18.81
N SER A 36 -3.81 -3.69 -19.68
CA SER A 36 -2.83 -4.77 -19.46
C SER A 36 -2.03 -4.58 -18.16
N HIS A 37 -1.69 -3.33 -17.80
CA HIS A 37 -1.06 -3.01 -16.53
C HIS A 37 -1.95 -3.28 -15.32
N TYR A 38 -3.28 -3.16 -15.46
CA TYR A 38 -4.23 -3.55 -14.43
C TYR A 38 -4.22 -5.07 -14.22
N GLU A 39 -4.34 -5.86 -15.30
CA GLU A 39 -4.34 -7.33 -15.20
C GLU A 39 -3.03 -7.91 -14.66
N THR A 40 -1.92 -7.21 -14.86
CA THR A 40 -0.58 -7.61 -14.37
C THR A 40 -0.27 -7.06 -12.97
N GLY A 41 -1.15 -6.25 -12.38
CA GLY A 41 -0.96 -5.66 -11.05
C GLY A 41 0.11 -4.56 -11.00
N ARG A 42 0.66 -4.14 -12.15
CA ARG A 42 1.65 -3.05 -12.24
C ARG A 42 1.04 -1.72 -11.81
N ILE A 43 -0.18 -1.45 -12.24
CA ILE A 43 -0.96 -0.26 -11.89
C ILE A 43 -2.25 -0.72 -11.22
N ILE A 44 -2.60 -0.06 -10.12
CA ILE A 44 -3.91 -0.23 -9.48
C ILE A 44 -4.88 0.71 -10.20
N PRO A 45 -6.04 0.22 -10.72
CA PRO A 45 -7.00 1.09 -11.38
C PRO A 45 -7.49 2.20 -10.44
N PRO A 46 -7.67 3.45 -10.94
CA PRO A 46 -8.28 4.50 -10.15
C PRO A 46 -9.76 4.18 -9.87
N VAL A 47 -10.36 4.90 -8.92
CA VAL A 47 -11.74 4.67 -8.46
C VAL A 47 -12.73 4.68 -9.63
N ASP A 48 -12.62 5.63 -10.55
CA ASP A 48 -13.50 5.70 -11.72
C ASP A 48 -13.39 4.46 -12.61
N SER A 49 -12.17 3.96 -12.83
CA SER A 49 -11.95 2.71 -13.58
C SER A 49 -12.52 1.50 -12.86
N LEU A 50 -12.39 1.43 -11.53
CA LEU A 50 -12.98 0.34 -10.72
C LEU A 50 -14.51 0.36 -10.81
N TYR A 51 -15.13 1.54 -10.72
CA TYR A 51 -16.57 1.70 -10.89
C TYR A 51 -17.03 1.26 -12.29
N ASN A 52 -16.36 1.75 -13.34
CA ASN A 52 -16.71 1.38 -14.71
C ASN A 52 -16.48 -0.12 -15.00
N LEU A 53 -15.46 -0.74 -14.40
CA LEU A 53 -15.24 -2.19 -14.46
C LEU A 53 -16.37 -2.96 -13.77
N ALA A 54 -16.81 -2.50 -12.59
CA ALA A 54 -17.93 -3.11 -11.88
C ALA A 54 -19.21 -3.05 -12.71
N MET A 55 -19.47 -1.92 -13.37
CA MET A 55 -20.58 -1.76 -14.30
C MET A 55 -20.47 -2.66 -15.53
N LEU A 56 -19.29 -2.74 -16.15
CA LEU A 56 -19.03 -3.57 -17.33
C LEU A 56 -19.27 -5.06 -17.05
N TYR A 57 -18.90 -5.53 -15.86
CA TYR A 57 -19.04 -6.94 -15.47
C TYR A 57 -20.29 -7.24 -14.67
N HIS A 58 -21.14 -6.25 -14.41
CA HIS A 58 -22.37 -6.39 -13.63
C HIS A 58 -22.14 -6.98 -12.22
N ILE A 59 -21.13 -6.48 -11.52
CA ILE A 59 -20.80 -6.88 -10.14
C ILE A 59 -20.80 -5.67 -9.21
N SER A 60 -20.82 -5.90 -7.89
CA SER A 60 -20.65 -4.81 -6.92
C SER A 60 -19.22 -4.24 -7.00
N SER A 61 -19.11 -2.91 -6.98
CA SER A 61 -17.84 -2.19 -6.88
C SER A 61 -17.06 -2.55 -5.62
N ASP A 62 -17.75 -2.95 -4.53
CA ASP A 62 -17.13 -3.33 -3.26
C ASP A 62 -16.18 -4.52 -3.43
N ILE A 63 -16.51 -5.44 -4.34
CA ILE A 63 -15.67 -6.61 -4.63
C ILE A 63 -14.32 -6.14 -5.18
N LEU A 64 -14.34 -5.28 -6.19
CA LEU A 64 -13.11 -4.75 -6.80
C LEU A 64 -12.33 -3.86 -5.84
N LEU A 65 -13.03 -3.06 -5.03
CA LEU A 65 -12.42 -2.20 -4.02
C LEU A 65 -11.69 -3.02 -2.95
N ASN A 66 -12.30 -4.10 -2.47
CA ASN A 66 -11.68 -4.99 -1.48
C ASN A 66 -10.37 -5.62 -2.00
N TYR A 67 -10.37 -6.07 -3.27
CA TYR A 67 -9.14 -6.53 -3.91
C TYR A 67 -8.09 -5.42 -4.07
N ALA A 68 -8.51 -4.20 -4.44
CA ALA A 68 -7.60 -3.05 -4.57
C ALA A 68 -6.95 -2.70 -3.22
N MET A 69 -7.73 -2.69 -2.12
CA MET A 69 -7.23 -2.45 -0.76
C MET A 69 -6.25 -3.53 -0.30
N GLN A 70 -6.53 -4.80 -0.61
CA GLN A 70 -5.61 -5.90 -0.32
C GLN A 70 -4.28 -5.74 -1.08
N ASP A 71 -4.34 -5.41 -2.37
CA ASP A 71 -3.14 -5.18 -3.19
C ASP A 71 -2.33 -3.95 -2.71
N LEU A 72 -3.01 -2.88 -2.28
CA LEU A 72 -2.38 -1.69 -1.69
C LEU A 72 -1.63 -2.03 -0.39
N SER A 73 -2.30 -2.69 0.56
CA SER A 73 -1.67 -3.10 1.82
C SER A 73 -0.49 -4.04 1.61
N ALA A 74 -0.59 -4.97 0.64
CA ALA A 74 0.51 -5.86 0.28
C ALA A 74 1.72 -5.08 -0.28
N LYS A 75 1.49 -4.06 -1.10
CA LYS A 75 2.56 -3.19 -1.63
C LYS A 75 3.20 -2.32 -0.54
N GLU A 76 2.41 -1.78 0.39
CA GLU A 76 2.93 -1.00 1.54
C GLU A 76 3.82 -1.84 2.46
N ASN A 77 3.42 -3.08 2.77
CA ASN A 77 4.22 -3.99 3.59
C ASN A 77 5.57 -4.37 2.93
N ASN A 78 5.59 -4.49 1.60
CA ASN A 78 6.84 -4.69 0.87
C ASN A 78 7.73 -3.43 0.87
N ASN A 79 7.13 -2.24 0.84
CA ASN A 79 7.89 -0.99 0.92
C ASN A 79 8.48 -0.76 2.33
N LYS A 80 7.77 -1.17 3.39
CA LYS A 80 8.30 -1.18 4.77
C LYS A 80 9.46 -2.17 4.95
N ARG A 81 9.47 -3.31 4.25
CA ARG A 81 10.61 -4.25 4.24
C ARG A 81 11.86 -3.73 3.51
N PHE A 82 11.74 -2.70 2.67
CA PHE A 82 12.88 -2.06 1.99
C PHE A 82 13.52 -0.91 2.79
N VAL A 83 12.84 -0.42 3.84
CA VAL A 83 13.41 0.57 4.79
C VAL A 83 14.22 -0.12 5.90
N SER A 84 14.11 -1.45 6.04
CA SER A 84 15.03 -2.27 6.82
C SER A 84 16.11 -2.86 5.89
N ILE A 85 17.32 -2.30 5.94
CA ILE A 85 18.54 -2.69 5.19
C ILE A 85 18.69 -2.01 3.82
N SER A 86 18.91 -0.69 3.84
CA SER A 86 19.87 -0.05 2.92
C SER A 86 20.91 0.68 3.76
N SER A 87 21.85 -0.11 4.26
CA SER A 87 23.16 0.33 4.72
C SER A 87 23.96 0.83 3.51
N THR A 88 23.79 2.10 3.15
CA THR A 88 24.80 2.86 2.41
C THR A 88 24.89 4.30 2.93
N ALA A 89 25.95 4.50 3.74
CA ALA A 89 26.55 5.73 4.29
C ALA A 89 25.95 6.36 5.57
N PRO A 90 26.80 6.92 6.46
CA PRO A 90 27.95 6.35 7.17
C PRO A 90 27.60 6.11 8.66
N ALA A 91 28.52 5.51 9.41
CA ALA A 91 28.40 5.12 10.83
C ALA A 91 27.74 6.16 11.76
N ALA A 92 26.62 5.80 12.43
CA ALA A 92 26.25 6.31 13.79
C ALA A 92 24.87 5.85 14.35
N ALA A 93 24.02 5.10 13.66
CA ALA A 93 22.74 4.67 14.23
C ALA A 93 22.54 3.16 14.14
N THR A 94 23.37 2.41 14.87
CA THR A 94 23.06 1.02 15.19
C THR A 94 21.78 1.06 16.02
N ILE A 95 20.67 0.48 15.51
CA ILE A 95 19.48 0.23 16.32
C ILE A 95 19.95 -0.56 17.54
N THR A 96 19.95 0.10 18.70
CA THR A 96 20.39 -0.48 19.95
C THR A 96 19.30 -1.37 20.52
N ALA A 97 19.65 -2.21 21.50
CA ALA A 97 18.67 -2.95 22.27
C ALA A 97 17.64 -2.00 22.92
N GLN A 98 18.08 -0.80 23.32
CA GLN A 98 17.25 0.24 23.90
C GLN A 98 16.24 0.83 22.91
N ASP A 99 16.61 0.97 21.62
CA ASP A 99 15.69 1.45 20.60
C ASP A 99 14.57 0.44 20.35
N SER A 100 14.91 -0.85 20.30
CA SER A 100 13.93 -1.93 20.15
C SER A 100 12.97 -2.00 21.34
N GLU A 101 13.50 -1.82 22.55
CA GLU A 101 12.71 -1.81 23.79
C GLU A 101 11.72 -0.64 23.82
N LEU A 102 12.18 0.57 23.49
CA LEU A 102 11.31 1.75 23.42
C LEU A 102 10.17 1.53 22.42
N LEU A 103 10.46 1.01 21.23
CA LEU A 103 9.44 0.75 20.21
C LEU A 103 8.43 -0.30 20.67
N ASN A 104 8.89 -1.36 21.36
CA ASN A 104 8.01 -2.39 21.88
C ASN A 104 7.00 -1.85 22.89
N TYR A 105 7.43 -0.98 23.81
CA TYR A 105 6.52 -0.33 24.75
C TYR A 105 5.63 0.70 24.07
N TYR A 106 6.18 1.51 23.16
CA TYR A 106 5.43 2.53 22.44
C TYR A 106 4.22 1.95 21.69
N HIS A 107 4.38 0.78 21.05
CA HIS A 107 3.29 0.11 20.34
C HIS A 107 2.20 -0.48 21.24
N GLN A 108 2.42 -0.57 22.55
CA GLN A 108 1.42 -1.02 23.53
C GLN A 108 0.58 0.13 24.10
N LEU A 109 0.98 1.38 23.84
CA LEU A 109 0.28 2.58 24.33
C LEU A 109 -0.86 2.98 23.39
N ASP A 110 -1.85 3.67 23.93
CA ASP A 110 -2.90 4.30 23.12
C ASP A 110 -2.37 5.55 22.39
N LEU A 111 -3.17 6.08 21.45
CA LEU A 111 -2.74 7.21 20.62
C LEU A 111 -2.42 8.47 21.43
N ARG A 112 -3.11 8.69 22.56
CA ARG A 112 -2.91 9.87 23.39
C ARG A 112 -1.58 9.79 24.14
N ASP A 113 -1.34 8.65 24.78
CA ASP A 113 -0.10 8.40 25.52
C ASP A 113 1.11 8.37 24.57
N GLN A 114 0.94 7.87 23.34
CA GLN A 114 1.96 7.94 22.30
C GLN A 114 2.34 9.38 21.95
N GLU A 115 1.37 10.28 21.76
CA GLU A 115 1.61 11.71 21.50
C GLU A 115 2.35 12.38 22.67
N ASP A 116 1.91 12.10 23.90
CA ASP A 116 2.53 12.63 25.12
C ASP A 116 4.01 12.21 25.25
N ILE A 117 4.31 10.93 24.96
CA ILE A 117 5.69 10.41 24.97
C ILE A 117 6.55 11.08 23.90
N LEU A 118 6.03 11.27 22.69
CA LEU A 118 6.76 11.97 21.63
C LEU A 118 7.06 13.41 22.02
N ASP A 119 6.11 14.12 22.60
CA ASP A 119 6.28 15.50 23.02
C ASP A 119 7.28 15.62 24.17
N PHE A 120 7.27 14.68 25.10
CA PHE A 120 8.29 14.58 26.15
C PHE A 120 9.69 14.35 25.59
N ILE A 121 9.85 13.45 24.62
CA ILE A 121 11.13 13.17 23.93
C ILE A 121 11.62 14.42 23.21
N LYS A 122 10.76 15.10 22.43
CA LYS A 122 11.07 16.35 21.73
C LYS A 122 11.53 17.44 22.71
N LEU A 123 10.82 17.59 23.83
CA LEU A 123 11.13 18.58 24.86
C LEU A 123 12.50 18.32 25.50
N LYS A 124 12.82 17.06 25.82
CA LYS A 124 14.15 16.69 26.35
C LYS A 124 15.26 16.84 25.33
N ALA A 125 15.02 16.52 24.06
CA ALA A 125 15.99 16.69 22.98
C ALA A 125 16.35 18.17 22.75
N ASN A 126 15.36 19.06 22.83
CA ASN A 126 15.57 20.49 22.64
C ASN A 126 16.24 21.18 23.85
N LYS A 127 16.01 20.69 25.07
CA LYS A 127 16.70 21.19 26.28
C LYS A 127 18.22 20.98 26.25
N LYS A 128 18.73 19.98 25.51
CA LYS A 128 20.18 19.75 25.33
C LYS A 128 20.85 20.75 24.37
N ARG A 129 20.09 21.59 23.65
CA ARG A 129 20.61 22.48 22.60
C ARG A 129 20.83 23.93 23.01
N MET A 130 20.51 24.32 24.24
CA MET A 130 20.89 25.65 24.75
C MET A 130 22.27 25.58 25.42
N PRO A 131 23.30 26.30 24.92
CA PRO A 131 24.51 26.52 25.69
C PRO A 131 24.16 27.39 26.92
N ARG A 132 24.78 27.09 28.06
CA ARG A 132 24.74 27.95 29.25
C ARG A 132 25.51 29.24 29.01
#